data_AF-A0A6P1ZHJ9-F1
#
_entry.id   AF-A0A6P1ZHJ9-F1
#
_cell.length_a   1.000
_cell.length_b   1.000
_cell.length_c   1.000
_cell.angle_alpha   90.00
_cell.angle_beta   90.00
_cell.angle_gamma   90.00
#
_symmetry.space_group_name_H-M   'P 1'
#
loop_
_entity.id
_entity.type
_entity.pdbx_description
1 polymer ?
#
loop_
_entity_poly.entity_id
_entity_poly.type
_entity_poly.pdbx_seq_one_letter_code
_entity_poly.pdbx_strand_id
1 'polypeptide(L)'
;MRSTALCTRRFTLGCVFCLALAFFAITAGVNASPARAACLDDFSITTHAHTHGTLVQVNYDHPIWGWVEAGTVDFLDNGRILLTLRGEETREITDLREALSALAVQRVGNPALGQQLAARIQRYAGS
;
A
#
# COMPACT_ATOMS: atom_id res chain seq x y z
N MET A 1 21.53 -28.22 -57.89
CA MET A 1 21.16 -28.57 -56.51
C MET A 1 21.84 -27.60 -55.56
N ARG A 2 21.09 -26.59 -55.08
CA ARG A 2 20.75 -26.34 -53.67
C ARG A 2 21.96 -26.08 -52.75
N SER A 3 22.37 -24.81 -52.59
CA SER A 3 23.04 -24.30 -51.37
C SER A 3 23.32 -22.79 -51.45
N THR A 4 22.30 -21.95 -51.36
CA THR A 4 22.49 -20.49 -51.13
C THR A 4 21.38 -19.84 -50.29
N ALA A 5 20.23 -20.49 -50.11
CA ALA A 5 19.06 -19.87 -49.45
C ALA A 5 19.00 -20.02 -47.92
N LEU A 6 19.95 -20.72 -47.28
CA LEU A 6 19.85 -21.06 -45.85
C LEU A 6 20.64 -20.15 -44.91
N CYS A 7 21.58 -19.34 -45.42
CA CYS A 7 22.44 -18.51 -44.57
C CYS A 7 21.77 -17.17 -44.17
N THR A 8 20.97 -16.59 -45.06
CA THR A 8 20.40 -15.24 -44.86
C THR A 8 19.22 -15.19 -43.89
N ARG A 9 18.52 -16.32 -43.68
CA ARG A 9 17.34 -16.38 -42.78
C ARG A 9 17.68 -16.46 -41.30
N ARG A 10 18.89 -16.88 -40.93
CA ARG A 10 19.30 -17.00 -39.51
C ARG A 10 19.74 -15.66 -38.90
N PHE A 11 20.27 -14.75 -39.72
CA PHE A 11 20.71 -13.44 -39.25
C PHE A 11 19.57 -12.45 -39.01
N THR A 12 18.48 -12.55 -39.77
CA THR A 12 17.30 -11.67 -39.62
C THR A 12 16.49 -12.00 -38.37
N LEU A 13 16.41 -13.27 -37.98
CA LEU A 13 15.67 -13.71 -36.77
C LEU A 13 16.33 -13.25 -35.47
N GLY A 14 17.67 -13.17 -35.41
CA GLY A 14 18.39 -12.68 -34.23
C GLY A 14 18.23 -11.18 -33.99
N CYS A 15 18.25 -10.37 -35.06
CA CYS A 15 18.08 -8.91 -34.95
C CYS A 15 16.67 -8.51 -34.52
N VAL A 16 15.62 -9.21 -34.97
CA VAL A 16 14.24 -8.92 -34.58
C VAL A 16 13.99 -9.29 -33.11
N PHE A 17 14.63 -10.36 -32.61
CA PHE A 17 14.51 -10.76 -31.21
C PHE A 17 15.17 -9.77 -30.24
N CYS A 18 16.34 -9.22 -30.59
CA CYS A 18 17.00 -8.18 -29.79
C CYS A 18 16.22 -6.85 -29.75
N LEU A 19 15.60 -6.45 -30.88
CA LEU A 19 14.75 -5.25 -30.94
C LEU A 19 13.45 -5.41 -30.14
N ALA A 20 12.84 -6.60 -30.12
CA ALA A 20 11.66 -6.88 -29.31
C ALA A 20 11.97 -6.89 -27.79
N LEU A 21 13.12 -7.42 -27.39
CA LEU A 21 13.58 -7.38 -25.98
C LEU A 21 13.93 -5.96 -25.52
N ALA A 22 14.52 -5.14 -26.38
CA ALA A 22 14.79 -3.73 -26.08
C ALA A 22 13.48 -2.93 -25.95
N PHE A 23 12.46 -3.21 -26.77
CA PHE A 23 11.15 -2.56 -26.66
C PHE A 23 10.42 -2.96 -25.37
N PHE A 24 10.52 -4.24 -24.95
CA PHE A 24 9.95 -4.70 -23.68
C PHE A 24 10.62 -4.07 -22.45
N ALA A 25 11.94 -3.84 -22.51
CA ALA A 25 12.68 -3.16 -21.44
C ALA A 25 12.31 -1.67 -21.32
N ILE A 26 11.99 -1.00 -22.43
CA ILE A 26 11.56 0.41 -22.42
C ILE A 26 10.12 0.54 -21.95
N THR A 27 9.21 -0.40 -22.29
CA THR A 27 7.83 -0.40 -21.75
C THR A 27 7.73 -0.88 -20.31
N ALA A 28 8.68 -1.68 -19.82
CA ALA A 28 8.74 -2.05 -18.40
C ALA A 28 9.34 -0.93 -17.52
N GLY A 29 10.00 0.06 -18.12
CA GLY A 29 10.65 1.17 -17.41
C GLY A 29 9.74 2.36 -17.08
N VAL A 30 8.50 2.42 -17.59
CA VAL A 30 7.64 3.61 -17.46
C VAL A 30 6.68 3.63 -16.28
N ASN A 31 6.57 2.56 -15.49
CA ASN A 31 5.64 2.51 -14.35
C ASN A 31 6.30 2.16 -13.01
N ALA A 32 7.63 2.28 -12.91
CA ALA A 32 8.26 2.41 -11.61
C ALA A 32 8.19 3.90 -11.22
N SER A 33 6.99 4.39 -10.90
CA SER A 33 6.89 5.60 -10.09
C SER A 33 7.79 5.38 -8.88
N PRO A 34 8.74 6.28 -8.58
CA PRO A 34 9.53 6.15 -7.37
C PRO A 34 8.54 5.98 -6.22
N ALA A 35 8.72 4.95 -5.39
CA ALA A 35 7.84 4.66 -4.26
C ALA A 35 7.69 5.96 -3.46
N ARG A 36 6.58 6.68 -3.67
CA ARG A 36 6.36 7.96 -3.01
C ARG A 36 6.26 7.64 -1.54
N ALA A 37 7.05 8.33 -0.72
CA ALA A 37 6.90 8.19 0.72
C ALA A 37 5.44 8.45 1.07
N ALA A 38 4.79 7.50 1.75
CA ALA A 38 3.39 7.65 2.11
C ALA A 38 3.24 8.90 2.98
N CYS A 39 2.21 9.69 2.69
CA CYS A 39 1.88 10.90 3.45
C CYS A 39 0.49 10.78 4.08
N LEU A 40 0.16 11.67 5.00
CA LEU A 40 -1.14 11.67 5.68
C LEU A 40 -2.33 11.84 4.73
N ASP A 41 -2.13 12.49 3.59
CA ASP A 41 -3.19 12.73 2.60
C ASP A 41 -3.54 11.46 1.82
N ASP A 42 -2.65 10.46 1.82
CA ASP A 42 -2.92 9.13 1.26
C ASP A 42 -3.88 8.32 2.16
N PHE A 43 -4.30 8.86 3.31
CA PHE A 43 -5.24 8.21 4.24
C PHE A 43 -6.56 8.97 4.36
N SER A 44 -7.65 8.22 4.23
CA SER A 44 -9.01 8.68 4.49
C SER A 44 -9.58 7.97 5.71
N ILE A 45 -10.30 8.72 6.54
CA ILE A 45 -10.84 8.24 7.83
C ILE A 45 -12.34 8.47 7.83
N THR A 46 -13.09 7.43 8.17
CA THR A 46 -14.55 7.50 8.34
C THR A 46 -14.90 6.96 9.72
N THR A 47 -15.77 7.66 10.43
CA THR A 47 -16.19 7.28 11.78
C THR A 47 -17.64 6.78 11.74
N HIS A 48 -17.89 5.68 12.45
CA HIS A 48 -19.20 5.10 12.63
C HIS A 48 -19.46 4.92 14.12
N ALA A 49 -20.56 5.47 14.62
CA ALA A 49 -21.07 5.09 15.93
C ALA A 49 -21.52 3.62 15.87
N HIS A 50 -21.13 2.83 16.88
CA HIS A 50 -21.59 1.46 17.01
C HIS A 50 -22.10 1.22 18.45
N THR A 51 -22.74 0.07 18.68
CA THR A 51 -23.48 -0.23 19.92
C THR A 51 -22.67 -0.11 21.22
N HIS A 52 -21.33 -0.20 21.17
CA HIS A 52 -20.46 -0.21 22.35
C HIS A 52 -19.25 0.73 22.23
N GLY A 53 -19.37 1.77 21.40
CA GLY A 53 -18.28 2.71 21.18
C GLY A 53 -18.26 3.31 19.79
N THR A 54 -17.05 3.60 19.30
CA THR A 54 -16.81 4.27 18.03
C THR A 54 -15.87 3.46 17.15
N LEU A 55 -16.36 3.05 15.98
CA LEU A 55 -15.57 2.37 14.96
C LEU A 55 -15.01 3.38 13.98
N VAL A 56 -13.69 3.44 13.87
CA VAL A 56 -12.99 4.25 12.89
C VAL A 56 -12.46 3.35 11.78
N GLN A 57 -12.94 3.56 10.56
CA GLN A 57 -12.42 2.90 9.36
C GLN A 57 -11.34 3.77 8.71
N VAL A 58 -10.22 3.15 8.34
CA VAL A 58 -9.09 3.79 7.68
C VAL A 58 -8.92 3.19 6.29
N ASN A 59 -8.96 4.06 5.27
CA ASN A 59 -8.67 3.71 3.89
C ASN A 59 -7.33 4.34 3.48
N TYR A 60 -6.60 3.67 2.60
CA TYR A 60 -5.31 4.10 2.05
C TYR A 60 -5.39 4.16 0.53
N ASP A 61 -4.87 5.23 -0.07
CA ASP A 61 -4.74 5.37 -1.53
C ASP A 61 -3.50 4.61 -2.01
N HIS A 62 -3.71 3.37 -2.47
CA HIS A 62 -2.63 2.52 -2.96
C HIS A 62 -2.25 2.89 -4.40
N PRO A 63 -0.96 3.07 -4.74
CA PRO A 63 -0.52 3.52 -6.06
C PRO A 63 -1.04 2.71 -7.26
N ILE A 64 -1.32 1.42 -7.04
CA ILE A 64 -1.78 0.48 -8.08
C ILE A 64 -3.28 0.19 -7.98
N TRP A 65 -3.86 0.25 -6.78
CA TRP A 65 -5.21 -0.25 -6.51
C TRP A 65 -6.21 0.86 -6.17
N GLY A 66 -5.74 2.10 -6.06
CA GLY A 66 -6.52 3.24 -5.57
C GLY A 66 -6.88 3.08 -4.10
N TRP A 67 -7.98 3.70 -3.69
CA TRP A 67 -8.51 3.61 -2.34
C TRP A 67 -8.85 2.18 -1.93
N VAL A 68 -8.15 1.67 -0.93
CA VAL A 68 -8.36 0.36 -0.33
C VAL A 68 -8.55 0.49 1.17
N GLU A 69 -9.33 -0.42 1.75
CA GLU A 69 -9.41 -0.54 3.21
C GLU A 69 -8.04 -0.93 3.78
N ALA A 70 -7.51 -0.14 4.70
CA ALA A 70 -6.24 -0.38 5.37
C ALA A 70 -6.45 -1.11 6.70
N GLY A 71 -7.56 -0.81 7.38
CA GLY A 71 -7.95 -1.42 8.65
C GLY A 71 -9.00 -0.60 9.39
N THR A 72 -9.32 -1.06 10.59
CA THR A 72 -10.26 -0.41 11.51
C THR A 72 -9.66 -0.27 12.90
N VAL A 73 -10.12 0.75 13.62
CA VAL A 73 -9.82 0.99 15.03
C VAL A 73 -11.14 1.12 15.77
N ASP A 74 -11.39 0.24 16.72
CA ASP A 74 -12.59 0.25 17.56
C ASP A 74 -12.24 0.85 18.93
N PHE A 75 -12.88 1.96 19.29
CA PHE A 75 -12.77 2.60 20.59
C PHE A 75 -13.98 2.23 21.42
N LEU A 76 -13.81 1.28 22.34
CA LEU A 76 -14.89 0.75 23.17
C LEU A 76 -15.18 1.66 24.36
N ASP A 77 -16.43 1.70 24.80
CA ASP A 77 -16.89 2.53 25.93
C ASP A 77 -16.18 2.23 27.26
N ASN A 78 -15.60 1.05 27.40
CA ASN A 78 -14.80 0.64 28.57
C ASN A 78 -13.33 1.10 28.50
N GLY A 79 -12.97 1.91 27.50
CA GLY A 79 -11.63 2.45 27.31
C GLY A 79 -10.65 1.52 26.59
N ARG A 80 -11.08 0.33 26.14
CA ARG A 80 -10.26 -0.59 25.34
C ARG A 80 -10.21 -0.13 23.89
N ILE A 81 -9.08 -0.39 23.23
CA ILE A 81 -8.87 -0.08 21.81
C ILE A 81 -8.56 -1.39 21.07
N LEU A 82 -9.35 -1.70 20.05
CA LEU A 82 -9.09 -2.84 19.17
C LEU A 82 -8.58 -2.34 17.81
N LEU A 83 -7.42 -2.81 17.38
CA LEU A 83 -6.84 -2.51 16.08
C LEU A 83 -6.97 -3.73 15.17
N THR A 84 -7.61 -3.56 14.03
CA THR A 84 -7.67 -4.58 12.97
C THR A 84 -7.01 -4.02 11.73
N LEU A 85 -5.95 -4.66 11.27
CA LEU A 85 -5.30 -4.30 10.00
C LEU A 85 -5.76 -5.25 8.92
N ARG A 86 -5.87 -4.77 7.68
CA ARG A 86 -6.26 -5.63 6.56
C ARG A 86 -5.30 -6.82 6.43
N GLY A 87 -5.88 -8.02 6.50
CA GLY A 87 -5.13 -9.28 6.39
C GLY A 87 -4.41 -9.71 7.67
N GLU A 88 -4.66 -9.03 8.80
CA GLU A 88 -4.13 -9.42 10.11
C GLU A 88 -5.27 -9.69 11.10
N GLU A 89 -4.97 -10.46 12.15
CA GLU A 89 -5.90 -10.66 13.26
C GLU A 89 -6.09 -9.37 14.07
N THR A 90 -7.30 -9.16 14.58
CA THR A 90 -7.63 -8.07 15.50
C THR A 90 -6.83 -8.19 16.79
N ARG A 91 -6.27 -7.08 17.25
CA ARG A 91 -5.45 -7.02 18.47
C ARG A 91 -5.96 -5.95 19.41
N GLU A 92 -6.00 -6.28 20.69
CA GLU A 92 -6.19 -5.27 21.71
C GLU A 92 -4.88 -4.53 21.96
N ILE A 93 -4.95 -3.21 22.01
CA ILE A 93 -3.80 -2.33 22.20
C ILE A 93 -4.09 -1.28 23.28
N THR A 94 -3.04 -0.84 23.96
CA THR A 94 -3.14 0.17 25.01
C THR A 94 -2.86 1.58 24.48
N ASP A 95 -1.95 1.72 23.50
CA ASP A 95 -1.60 3.00 22.88
C ASP A 95 -1.59 2.86 21.35
N LEU A 96 -2.56 3.53 20.70
CA LEU A 96 -2.68 3.56 19.24
C LEU A 96 -1.47 4.20 18.56
N ARG A 97 -0.88 5.22 19.17
CA ARG A 97 0.28 5.94 18.62
C ARG A 97 1.49 5.03 18.60
N GLU A 98 1.74 4.28 19.66
CA GLU A 98 2.82 3.31 19.71
C GLU A 98 2.61 2.18 18.69
N ALA A 99 1.40 1.59 18.67
CA ALA A 99 1.07 0.50 17.74
C ALA A 99 1.25 0.91 16.28
N LEU A 100 0.71 2.07 15.87
CA LEU A 100 0.83 2.54 14.49
C LEU A 100 2.24 3.03 14.15
N SER A 101 2.97 3.61 15.11
CA SER A 101 4.39 3.96 14.93
C SER A 101 5.24 2.71 14.64
N ALA A 102 5.05 1.65 15.41
CA ALA A 102 5.75 0.38 15.21
C ALA A 102 5.41 -0.26 13.86
N LEU A 103 4.14 -0.25 13.48
CA LEU A 103 3.70 -0.74 12.17
C LEU A 103 4.31 0.07 11.01
N ALA A 104 4.34 1.39 11.14
CA ALA A 104 4.87 2.27 10.11
C ALA A 104 6.37 2.07 9.90
N VAL A 105 7.13 1.74 10.96
CA VAL A 105 8.54 1.32 10.85
C VAL A 105 8.67 0.05 10.03
N GLN A 106 7.83 -0.96 10.29
CA GLN A 106 7.91 -2.26 9.61
C GLN A 106 7.52 -2.18 8.13
N ARG A 107 6.55 -1.33 7.77
CA ARG A 107 5.95 -1.30 6.42
C ARG A 107 6.45 -0.16 5.53
N VAL A 108 6.67 1.03 6.10
CA VAL A 108 6.94 2.28 5.36
C VAL A 108 8.30 2.87 5.74
N GLY A 109 8.89 2.44 6.86
CA GLY A 109 10.16 2.94 7.39
C GLY A 109 10.06 4.31 8.06
N ASN A 110 8.86 4.86 8.27
CA ASN A 110 8.67 6.18 8.88
C ASN A 110 7.73 6.14 10.10
N PRO A 111 8.27 6.11 11.35
CA PRO A 111 7.45 6.08 12.56
C PRO A 111 6.58 7.34 12.72
N ALA A 112 7.04 8.50 12.26
CA ALA A 112 6.31 9.76 12.42
C ALA A 112 4.97 9.75 11.69
N LEU A 113 4.89 9.07 10.54
CA LEU A 113 3.64 8.88 9.81
C LEU A 113 2.62 8.10 10.65
N GLY A 114 3.05 7.02 11.30
CA GLY A 114 2.20 6.22 12.18
C GLY A 114 1.69 7.03 13.37
N GLN A 115 2.55 7.85 13.98
CA GLN A 115 2.16 8.72 15.09
C GLN A 115 1.15 9.80 14.67
N GLN A 116 1.38 10.42 13.51
CA GLN A 116 0.49 11.43 12.94
C GLN A 116 -0.87 10.83 12.58
N LEU A 117 -0.89 9.63 12.01
CA LEU A 117 -2.11 8.91 11.67
C LEU A 117 -2.92 8.56 12.92
N ALA A 118 -2.26 8.08 13.98
CA ALA A 118 -2.90 7.82 15.27
C ALA A 118 -3.56 9.08 15.85
N ALA A 119 -2.84 10.20 15.86
CA ALA A 119 -3.37 11.48 16.34
C ALA A 119 -4.54 12.00 15.47
N ARG A 120 -4.57 11.66 14.18
CA ARG A 120 -5.71 11.96 13.31
C ARG A 120 -6.90 11.07 13.67
N ILE A 121 -6.72 9.76 13.78
CA ILE A 121 -7.77 8.81 14.15
C ILE A 121 -8.41 9.18 15.49
N GLN A 122 -7.61 9.46 16.52
CA GLN A 122 -8.11 9.83 17.85
C GLN A 122 -8.97 11.10 17.84
N ARG A 123 -8.61 12.10 17.02
CA ARG A 123 -9.42 13.31 16.88
C ARG A 123 -10.80 13.04 16.27
N TYR A 124 -10.89 12.09 15.35
CA TYR A 124 -12.14 11.69 14.69
C TYR A 124 -12.98 10.73 15.54
N ALA A 125 -12.37 10.05 16.52
CA ALA A 125 -13.08 9.20 17.47
C ALA A 125 -13.73 10.00 18.61
N GLY A 126 -13.17 11.17 18.95
CA GLY A 126 -13.68 12.05 20.01
C GLY A 126 -14.57 13.20 19.54
N SER A 127 -14.91 13.26 18.26
CA SER A 127 -15.76 14.29 17.62
C SER A 127 -17.19 13.80 17.42
#